data_AF-T1AH27-F1
#
_entry.id   AF-T1AH27-F1
#
_cell.length_a   1.000
_cell.length_b   1.000
_cell.length_c   1.000
_cell.angle_alpha   90.00
_cell.angle_beta   90.00
_cell.angle_gamma   90.00
#
_symmetry.space_group_name_H-M   'P 1'
#
loop_
_entity.id
_entity.type
_entity.pdbx_description
1 polymer ?
#
loop_
_entity_poly.entity_id
_entity_poly.type
_entity_poly.pdbx_seq_one_letter_code
_entity_poly.pdbx_strand_id
1 'polypeptide(L)' 'MTRAVVFAYQEVGVRGLAVLLDQGVEIPLVVTHPDEPGENRWFG' A
#
# COMPACT_ATOMS: atom_id res chain seq x y z
N MET A 1 -1.90 -12.59 -17.38
CA MET A 1 -1.71 -12.27 -15.94
C MET A 1 -1.40 -10.79 -15.82
N THR A 2 -2.10 -10.08 -14.95
CA THR A 2 -1.85 -8.65 -14.70
C THR A 2 -0.77 -8.51 -13.63
N ARG A 3 0.22 -7.65 -13.87
CA ARG A 3 1.36 -7.43 -12.97
C ARG A 3 1.54 -5.94 -12.73
N ALA A 4 1.74 -5.53 -11.49
CA ALA A 4 1.83 -4.12 -11.12
C ALA A 4 2.87 -3.87 -10.01
N VAL A 5 3.60 -2.75 -10.12
CA VAL A 5 4.33 -2.16 -8.99
C VAL A 5 3.36 -1.24 -8.27
N VAL A 6 3.24 -1.37 -6.94
CA VAL A 6 2.26 -0.64 -6.14
C VAL A 6 2.94 0.37 -5.25
N PHE A 7 2.46 1.61 -5.25
CA PHE A 7 2.85 2.65 -4.30
C PHE A 7 1.74 2.75 -3.26
N ALA A 8 2.01 2.36 -2.03
CA ALA A 8 1.00 2.23 -0.99
C ALA A 8 1.55 2.66 0.36
N TYR A 9 0.74 3.37 1.13
CA TYR A 9 1.06 3.79 2.50
C TYR A 9 -0.22 3.86 3.35
N GLN A 10 -0.08 3.68 4.67
CA GLN A 10 -1.14 3.63 5.66
C GLN A 10 -2.26 2.59 5.39
N GLU A 11 -3.32 2.68 6.19
CA GLU A 11 -4.56 1.90 6.13
C GLU A 11 -5.15 1.82 4.71
N VAL A 12 -5.16 2.93 3.97
CA VAL A 12 -5.65 2.95 2.58
C VAL A 12 -4.77 2.08 1.68
N GLY A 13 -3.45 2.16 1.84
CA GLY A 13 -2.49 1.33 1.12
C GLY A 13 -2.72 -0.15 1.38
N VAL A 14 -2.92 -0.53 2.65
CA VAL A 14 -3.20 -1.92 3.06
C VAL A 14 -4.49 -2.43 2.42
N ARG A 15 -5.59 -1.68 2.52
CA ARG A 15 -6.89 -2.07 1.95
C ARG A 15 -6.83 -2.20 0.42
N GLY A 16 -6.14 -1.27 -0.25
CA GLY A 16 -5.95 -1.33 -1.71
C GLY A 16 -5.12 -2.54 -2.13
N LEU A 17 -4.04 -2.83 -1.40
CA LEU A 17 -3.18 -3.97 -1.67
C LEU A 17 -3.94 -5.30 -1.53
N ALA A 18 -4.77 -5.44 -0.50
CA ALA A 18 -5.61 -6.62 -0.30
C ALA A 18 -6.53 -6.89 -1.49
N VAL A 19 -7.22 -5.85 -1.99
CA VAL A 19 -8.09 -5.96 -3.16
C VAL A 19 -7.30 -6.41 -4.41
N LEU A 20 -6.11 -5.85 -4.64
CA LEU A 20 -5.30 -6.23 -5.81
C LEU A 20 -4.86 -7.71 -5.74
N LEU A 21 -4.48 -8.19 -4.55
CA LEU A 21 -4.14 -9.60 -4.34
C LEU A 21 -5.35 -10.51 -4.53
N ASP A 22 -6.52 -10.14 -4.02
CA ASP A 22 -7.78 -10.88 -4.19
C ASP A 22 -8.21 -10.96 -5.67
N GLN A 23 -7.86 -9.96 -6.47
CA GLN A 23 -8.09 -9.95 -7.93
C GLN A 23 -7.00 -10.70 -8.72
N GLY A 24 -6.03 -11.32 -8.05
CA GLY A 24 -4.98 -12.12 -8.68
C GLY A 24 -3.92 -11.29 -9.42
N VAL A 25 -3.70 -10.04 -9.01
CA VAL A 25 -2.61 -9.21 -9.54
C VAL A 25 -1.28 -9.68 -8.96
N GLU A 26 -0.28 -9.89 -9.81
CA GLU A 26 1.10 -10.17 -9.38
C GLU A 26 1.79 -8.86 -8.98
N ILE A 27 2.28 -8.79 -7.73
CA ILE A 27 2.87 -7.57 -7.17
C ILE A 27 4.31 -7.86 -6.74
N PRO A 28 5.30 -7.70 -7.64
CA PRO A 28 6.70 -7.99 -7.34
C PRO A 28 7.38 -6.93 -6.46
N LEU A 29 6.79 -5.75 -6.34
CA LEU A 29 7.35 -4.64 -5.56
C LEU A 29 6.23 -3.75 -5.03
N VAL A 30 6.32 -3.45 -3.73
CA VAL A 30 5.57 -2.38 -3.09
C VAL A 30 6.57 -1.30 -2.70
N VAL A 31 6.29 -0.06 -3.11
CA VAL A 31 7.06 1.13 -2.72
C VAL A 31 6.26 1.87 -1.66
N THR A 32 6.90 2.13 -0.53
CA THR A 32 6.36 2.91 0.59
C THR A 32 7.41 3.90 1.07
N HIS A 33 7.02 4.88 1.88
CA HIS A 33 7.97 5.73 2.59
C HIS A 33 8.27 5.20 4.00
N PRO A 34 9.42 5.58 4.59
CA PRO A 34 9.70 5.33 6.00
C PRO A 34 8.70 6.06 6.89
N ASP A 35 8.43 5.50 8.08
CA ASP A 35 7.59 6.16 9.06
C ASP A 35 8.21 7.50 9.52
N GLU A 36 7.38 8.52 9.69
CA GLU A 36 7.76 9.81 10.28
C GLU A 36 7.31 9.84 11.76
N PRO A 37 8.23 9.88 12.74
CA PRO A 37 7.87 9.78 14.17
C PRO A 37 6.90 10.87 14.70
N GLY A 38 6.76 11.98 13.97
CA GLY A 38 5.82 13.07 14.30
C GLY A 38 4.50 13.02 13.51
N GLU A 39 4.27 11.97 12.72
CA GLU A 39 3.10 11.88 11.85
C GLU A 39 1.82 11.56 12.64
N ASN A 40 1.14 12.61 13.10
CA ASN A 40 -0.16 12.54 13.77
C ASN A 40 -1.33 12.98 12.86
N ARG A 41 -1.11 13.16 11.55
CA ARG A 41 -2.05 13.85 10.62
C ARG A 41 -3.45 13.22 10.52
N TRP A 42 -3.66 12.02 11.05
CA TRP A 42 -4.94 11.30 11.02
C TRP A 42 -5.49 10.92 12.40
N PHE A 43 -4.83 11.35 13.49
CA PHE A 43 -5.24 11.09 14.88
C PHE A 43 -5.49 12.38 15.69
N GLY A 44 -5.54 13.54 15.03
CA GLY A 44 -5.90 14.83 15.62
C GLY A 44 -7.41 15.01 15.79
#